data_AF-Q55EB2-F1
#
_entry.id   AF-Q55EB2-F1
#
_cell.length_a   1.000
_cell.length_b   1.000
_cell.length_c   1.000
_cell.angle_alpha   90.00
_cell.angle_beta   90.00
_cell.angle_gamma   90.00
#
_symmetry.space_group_name_H-M   'P 1'
#
loop_
_entity.id
_entity.type
_entity.pdbx_description
1 polymer ?
#
loop_
_entity_poly.entity_id
_entity_poly.type
_entity_poly.pdbx_seq_one_letter_code
_entity_poly.pdbx_strand_id
1 'polypeptide(L)'
;MRNKYIIFLYLFVLISPIYCNDPPKCITTKNIYKDSQVFEDGVKIEKNVEWWFLEQLSHSQGAIYTDNTLKGGSSEINEIANYNIRDPKEPNPITSTYKQSLPNKSDNKIIYNSLTYNDQLSSGEDSAHAKGFFIWNENGGIHVIHSVPRSPETGYEPLFNFDKNTLNHQHAQHSICITLSKEELYIIPKYIIYSNLNIQTINTVSTGNGKKVKKVSSADSYSENLQTEVEKISSGVIKLEKIDSSILETKIPKTFKELDDLMSDNIFVKKKNKVDPDIWDGIIYLNKWSQLADLILNKNITSSDTAHETNVHYNKIYESKNKGDYFIQTTNTHLYKEYSDKIENTHKEKIKFFILWHYIYSFKNGNNFKTMVHTQTKMEKGKNEMSPAVVSIYLSYRFETPWSTVISSDSGSDHSKMSYQINYMDKAYSGGGGGTICFGDLNWHGRQEARGGGSFCSDEMKYLSEYFYRRVGIIRHPEDGQYLRKASLRLNSIAGQKLNLNELIEKYPNDLMF
;
A
#
# COMPACT_ATOMS: atom_id res chain seq x y z
N MET A 1 -23.27 -55.45 27.78
CA MET A 1 -23.85 -54.09 27.59
C MET A 1 -22.75 -53.03 27.40
N ARG A 2 -21.82 -53.22 26.45
CA ARG A 2 -20.60 -52.37 26.34
C ARG A 2 -20.33 -51.80 24.94
N ASN A 3 -21.27 -51.97 23.99
CA ASN A 3 -21.11 -51.60 22.58
C ASN A 3 -22.09 -50.54 22.05
N LYS A 4 -22.91 -49.91 22.90
CA LYS A 4 -23.87 -48.88 22.46
C LYS A 4 -23.33 -47.44 22.45
N TYR A 5 -22.15 -47.18 23.02
CA TYR A 5 -21.57 -45.83 23.10
C TYR A 5 -20.65 -45.47 21.92
N ILE A 6 -20.19 -46.44 21.11
CA ILE A 6 -19.28 -46.18 19.99
C ILE A 6 -20.01 -45.62 18.77
N ILE A 7 -21.30 -45.94 18.59
CA ILE A 7 -22.09 -45.46 17.43
C ILE A 7 -22.46 -43.98 17.57
N PHE A 8 -22.56 -43.45 18.80
CA PHE A 8 -22.84 -42.02 19.01
C PHE A 8 -21.65 -41.12 18.67
N LEU A 9 -20.40 -41.63 18.77
CA LEU A 9 -19.21 -40.86 18.40
C LEU A 9 -19.03 -40.78 16.88
N TYR A 10 -19.46 -41.79 16.12
CA TYR A 10 -19.39 -41.77 14.65
C TYR A 10 -20.50 -40.93 14.00
N LEU A 11 -21.66 -40.78 14.66
CA LEU A 11 -22.72 -39.93 14.13
C LEU A 11 -22.44 -38.43 14.34
N PHE A 12 -21.71 -38.04 15.38
CA PHE A 12 -21.33 -36.63 15.61
C PHE A 12 -20.23 -36.13 14.66
N VAL A 13 -19.50 -37.03 14.01
CA VAL A 13 -18.49 -36.70 12.98
C VAL A 13 -19.12 -36.50 11.60
N LEU A 14 -20.40 -36.85 11.41
CA LEU A 14 -21.12 -36.76 10.15
C LEU A 14 -22.23 -35.69 10.13
N ILE A 15 -22.38 -34.91 11.21
CA ILE A 15 -23.42 -33.87 11.31
C ILE A 15 -22.74 -32.51 11.42
N SER A 16 -22.89 -31.74 10.34
CA SER A 16 -22.29 -30.43 10.05
C SER A 16 -20.85 -30.52 9.55
N PRO A 17 -20.59 -30.26 8.25
CA PRO A 17 -19.43 -29.44 7.99
C PRO A 17 -19.72 -28.15 8.75
N ILE A 18 -19.19 -28.04 9.98
CA ILE A 18 -18.77 -26.73 10.44
C ILE A 18 -17.79 -26.35 9.35
N TYR A 19 -18.28 -25.59 8.38
CA TYR A 19 -17.46 -24.83 7.46
C TYR A 19 -16.65 -23.91 8.38
N CYS A 20 -15.58 -24.45 8.97
CA CYS A 20 -14.47 -23.65 9.45
C CYS A 20 -13.93 -23.03 8.17
N ASN A 21 -14.51 -21.89 7.80
CA ASN A 21 -14.06 -21.12 6.66
C ASN A 21 -12.68 -20.62 7.06
N ASP A 22 -11.65 -21.31 6.57
CA ASP A 22 -10.27 -20.88 6.69
C ASP A 22 -10.19 -19.40 6.28
N PRO A 23 -9.44 -18.57 7.02
CA PRO A 23 -9.32 -17.17 6.67
C PRO A 23 -8.73 -17.04 5.26
N PRO A 24 -9.13 -16.01 4.49
CA PRO A 24 -8.56 -15.80 3.16
C PRO A 24 -7.05 -15.55 3.30
N LYS A 25 -6.27 -16.05 2.33
CA LYS A 25 -4.80 -15.93 2.32
C LYS A 25 -4.31 -15.23 1.06
N CYS A 26 -3.16 -14.57 1.14
CA CYS A 26 -2.46 -14.14 -0.06
C CYS A 26 -2.20 -15.35 -0.97
N ILE A 27 -2.47 -15.22 -2.27
CA ILE A 27 -2.26 -16.30 -3.25
C ILE A 27 -1.17 -15.87 -4.22
N THR A 28 -0.21 -16.75 -4.43
CA THR A 28 0.82 -16.65 -5.46
C THR A 28 0.60 -17.65 -6.57
N THR A 29 1.33 -17.54 -7.68
CA THR A 29 1.18 -18.35 -8.88
C THR A 29 2.48 -19.02 -9.30
N LYS A 30 2.45 -20.10 -10.08
CA LYS A 30 3.67 -20.85 -10.45
C LYS A 30 4.61 -20.11 -11.40
N ASN A 31 4.06 -19.33 -12.32
CA ASN A 31 4.77 -18.65 -13.42
C ASN A 31 5.73 -17.52 -12.99
N ILE A 32 5.59 -17.04 -11.75
CA ILE A 32 6.46 -16.00 -11.16
C ILE A 32 7.68 -16.56 -10.41
N TYR A 33 7.80 -17.88 -10.30
CA TYR A 33 8.96 -18.53 -9.71
C TYR A 33 9.97 -18.92 -10.79
N LYS A 34 11.25 -18.92 -10.43
CA LYS A 34 12.26 -19.63 -11.22
C LYS A 34 12.10 -21.13 -10.95
N ASP A 35 12.38 -21.96 -11.95
CA ASP A 35 12.08 -23.40 -12.00
C ASP A 35 12.13 -24.14 -10.65
N SER A 36 11.07 -24.90 -10.33
CA SER A 36 10.95 -25.83 -9.16
C SER A 36 11.24 -25.27 -7.76
N GLN A 37 11.35 -23.94 -7.58
CA GLN A 37 11.66 -23.34 -6.26
C GLN A 37 10.63 -23.66 -5.17
N VAL A 38 9.35 -23.75 -5.53
CA VAL A 38 8.24 -23.83 -4.56
C VAL A 38 7.17 -24.86 -4.94
N PHE A 39 6.97 -25.08 -6.24
CA PHE A 39 5.99 -26.02 -6.75
C PHE A 39 6.70 -27.29 -7.21
N GLU A 40 6.44 -28.42 -6.55
CA GLU A 40 6.92 -29.76 -6.93
C GLU A 40 6.43 -30.18 -8.34
N ASP A 41 6.82 -31.36 -8.80
CA ASP A 41 6.29 -31.93 -10.05
C ASP A 41 4.84 -32.44 -9.86
N GLY A 42 3.95 -32.15 -10.82
CA GLY A 42 2.50 -32.48 -10.74
C GLY A 42 1.60 -31.39 -10.13
N VAL A 43 2.12 -30.17 -10.00
CA VAL A 43 1.63 -29.22 -9.00
C VAL A 43 0.70 -28.11 -9.47
N LYS A 44 -0.21 -27.75 -8.55
CA LYS A 44 -1.15 -26.62 -8.54
C LYS A 44 -0.55 -25.34 -9.10
N ILE A 45 -1.36 -24.62 -9.88
CA ILE A 45 -1.00 -23.33 -10.50
C ILE A 45 -0.86 -22.20 -9.45
N GLU A 46 -1.53 -22.36 -8.30
CA GLU A 46 -1.66 -21.36 -7.24
C GLU A 46 -1.29 -21.95 -5.86
N LYS A 47 -0.76 -21.12 -4.96
CA LYS A 47 -0.39 -21.49 -3.58
C LYS A 47 -0.71 -20.36 -2.59
N ASN A 48 -1.14 -20.72 -1.38
CA ASN A 48 -1.32 -19.76 -0.28
C ASN A 48 0.04 -19.37 0.33
N VAL A 49 0.21 -18.08 0.60
CA VAL A 49 1.37 -17.47 1.25
C VAL A 49 0.88 -16.46 2.30
N GLU A 50 1.71 -16.08 3.26
CA GLU A 50 1.35 -15.06 4.26
C GLU A 50 1.50 -13.65 3.71
N TRP A 51 2.51 -13.43 2.86
CA TRP A 51 2.68 -12.19 2.13
C TRP A 51 3.42 -12.45 0.82
N TRP A 52 3.19 -11.60 -0.17
CA TRP A 52 3.98 -11.55 -1.39
C TRP A 52 4.17 -10.10 -1.85
N PHE A 53 5.28 -9.84 -2.52
CA PHE A 53 5.60 -8.58 -3.19
C PHE A 53 5.80 -8.83 -4.69
N LEU A 54 5.25 -7.95 -5.52
CA LEU A 54 5.40 -7.96 -6.97
C LEU A 54 5.61 -6.53 -7.48
N GLU A 55 6.63 -6.33 -8.30
CA GLU A 55 6.82 -5.09 -9.07
C GLU A 55 6.93 -5.39 -10.55
N GLN A 56 5.96 -4.90 -11.33
CA GLN A 56 6.09 -4.84 -12.78
C GLN A 56 6.99 -3.66 -13.15
N LEU A 57 8.06 -3.94 -13.88
CA LEU A 57 8.98 -2.90 -14.33
C LEU A 57 8.36 -2.06 -15.45
N SER A 58 8.72 -0.78 -15.47
CA SER A 58 8.27 0.15 -16.50
C SER A 58 8.74 -0.25 -17.90
N HIS A 59 7.88 -0.02 -18.91
CA HIS A 59 8.17 -0.21 -20.33
C HIS A 59 8.69 -1.61 -20.71
N SER A 60 8.48 -2.62 -19.85
CA SER A 60 9.06 -3.94 -20.03
C SER A 60 8.13 -5.03 -19.57
N GLN A 61 8.41 -6.24 -20.06
CA GLN A 61 7.86 -7.48 -19.52
C GLN A 61 8.72 -7.98 -18.35
N GLY A 62 9.57 -7.15 -17.75
CA GLY A 62 10.33 -7.56 -16.58
C GLY A 62 9.52 -7.40 -15.29
N ALA A 63 9.68 -8.33 -14.34
CA ALA A 63 9.09 -8.20 -13.02
C ALA A 63 10.00 -8.70 -11.90
N ILE A 64 9.82 -8.15 -10.72
CA ILE A 64 10.47 -8.56 -9.48
C ILE A 64 9.42 -9.18 -8.57
N TYR A 65 9.71 -10.35 -8.02
CA TYR A 65 8.80 -11.02 -7.12
C TYR A 65 9.52 -11.64 -5.92
N THR A 66 8.88 -11.64 -4.75
CA THR A 66 9.28 -12.44 -3.59
C THR A 66 8.08 -12.71 -2.65
N ASP A 67 8.19 -13.72 -1.79
CA ASP A 67 7.19 -14.05 -0.76
C ASP A 67 7.81 -14.75 0.44
N ASN A 68 6.99 -15.00 1.46
CA ASN A 68 7.41 -15.60 2.71
C ASN A 68 7.78 -17.10 2.63
N THR A 69 7.56 -17.76 1.50
CA THR A 69 7.80 -19.21 1.31
C THR A 69 9.09 -19.51 0.56
N LEU A 70 9.72 -18.52 -0.09
CA LEU A 70 11.05 -18.66 -0.67
C LEU A 70 12.08 -18.99 0.43
N LYS A 71 12.83 -20.08 0.21
CA LYS A 71 13.76 -20.80 1.12
C LYS A 71 13.73 -20.34 2.59
N GLY A 72 12.80 -20.83 3.40
CA GLY A 72 12.84 -20.65 4.86
C GLY A 72 12.73 -19.20 5.36
N GLY A 73 12.17 -18.30 4.54
CA GLY A 73 12.18 -16.85 4.78
C GLY A 73 13.50 -16.17 4.40
N SER A 74 14.44 -16.89 3.78
CA SER A 74 15.69 -16.31 3.27
C SER A 74 15.43 -15.56 1.96
N SER A 75 15.46 -14.23 2.06
CA SER A 75 15.98 -13.18 1.16
C SER A 75 16.05 -13.36 -0.37
N GLU A 76 15.41 -14.36 -0.95
CA GLU A 76 15.44 -14.66 -2.37
C GLU A 76 14.42 -13.78 -3.11
N ILE A 77 14.89 -13.23 -4.23
CA ILE A 77 14.11 -12.34 -5.08
C ILE A 77 14.17 -12.90 -6.50
N ASN A 78 12.99 -13.20 -7.03
CA ASN A 78 12.83 -13.66 -8.39
C ASN A 78 12.81 -12.46 -9.34
N GLU A 79 13.87 -12.40 -10.14
CA GLU A 79 14.02 -11.50 -11.28
C GLU A 79 13.52 -12.21 -12.53
N ILE A 80 12.37 -11.78 -13.05
CA ILE A 80 11.61 -12.46 -14.10
C ILE A 80 11.67 -11.64 -15.38
N ALA A 81 12.44 -12.09 -16.37
CA ALA A 81 12.71 -11.32 -17.58
C ALA A 81 11.49 -11.11 -18.49
N ASN A 82 10.51 -12.03 -18.47
CA ASN A 82 9.30 -11.96 -19.28
C ASN A 82 8.07 -12.40 -18.47
N TYR A 83 7.30 -11.43 -18.03
CA TYR A 83 6.08 -11.51 -17.25
C TYR A 83 5.31 -10.20 -17.41
N ASN A 84 4.01 -10.32 -17.66
CA ASN A 84 3.13 -9.17 -17.74
C ASN A 84 1.93 -9.41 -16.84
N ILE A 85 1.83 -8.63 -15.77
CA ILE A 85 0.68 -8.69 -14.85
C ILE A 85 -0.66 -8.40 -15.54
N ARG A 86 -0.60 -7.74 -16.70
CA ARG A 86 -1.72 -7.48 -17.61
C ARG A 86 -1.77 -8.49 -18.77
N ASP A 87 -1.37 -9.74 -18.61
CA ASP A 87 -1.79 -10.78 -19.54
C ASP A 87 -2.97 -11.54 -18.91
N PRO A 88 -4.20 -11.45 -19.47
CA PRO A 88 -5.34 -12.15 -18.87
C PRO A 88 -5.22 -13.68 -19.00
N LYS A 89 -4.31 -14.18 -19.84
CA LYS A 89 -4.04 -15.60 -20.00
C LYS A 89 -3.07 -16.14 -18.94
N GLU A 90 -2.35 -15.26 -18.25
CA GLU A 90 -1.39 -15.64 -17.22
C GLU A 90 -1.98 -15.36 -15.82
N PRO A 91 -2.14 -16.39 -14.98
CA PRO A 91 -2.41 -16.19 -13.56
C PRO A 91 -1.35 -15.27 -12.97
N ASN A 92 -1.77 -14.29 -12.17
CA ASN A 92 -0.85 -13.45 -11.42
C ASN A 92 -1.28 -13.35 -9.96
N PRO A 93 -0.35 -13.10 -9.03
CA PRO A 93 -0.66 -13.08 -7.60
C PRO A 93 -1.81 -12.14 -7.21
N ILE A 94 -1.94 -10.98 -7.87
CA ILE A 94 -3.04 -10.05 -7.56
C ILE A 94 -4.38 -10.65 -7.97
N THR A 95 -4.50 -11.13 -9.21
CA THR A 95 -5.75 -11.71 -9.71
C THR A 95 -6.12 -12.99 -8.99
N SER A 96 -5.16 -13.88 -8.78
CA SER A 96 -5.35 -15.11 -8.02
C SER A 96 -5.81 -14.82 -6.59
N THR A 97 -5.22 -13.82 -5.92
CA THR A 97 -5.67 -13.42 -4.58
C THR A 97 -7.10 -12.87 -4.61
N TYR A 98 -7.42 -11.99 -5.56
CA TYR A 98 -8.75 -11.36 -5.63
C TYR A 98 -9.89 -12.34 -5.97
N LYS A 99 -9.63 -13.44 -6.69
CA LYS A 99 -10.63 -14.47 -7.00
C LYS A 99 -11.38 -14.99 -5.76
N GLN A 100 -10.77 -14.92 -4.58
CA GLN A 100 -11.42 -15.26 -3.31
C GLN A 100 -12.65 -14.38 -3.00
N SER A 101 -12.73 -13.16 -3.52
CA SER A 101 -13.88 -12.27 -3.35
C SER A 101 -15.08 -12.62 -4.23
N LEU A 102 -14.87 -13.43 -5.27
CA LEU A 102 -15.91 -13.75 -6.25
C LEU A 102 -16.89 -14.77 -5.67
N PRO A 103 -18.18 -14.71 -6.04
CA PRO A 103 -19.14 -15.73 -5.69
C PRO A 103 -18.69 -17.12 -6.14
N ASN A 104 -18.94 -18.11 -5.29
CA ASN A 104 -18.69 -19.50 -5.64
C ASN A 104 -19.62 -19.92 -6.79
N LYS A 105 -19.07 -20.62 -7.79
CA LYS A 105 -19.81 -21.05 -8.98
C LYS A 105 -20.99 -21.98 -8.67
N SER A 106 -20.94 -22.73 -7.56
CA SER A 106 -21.97 -23.72 -7.24
C SER A 106 -23.27 -23.13 -6.71
N ASP A 107 -23.21 -22.07 -5.92
CA ASP A 107 -24.36 -21.50 -5.20
C ASP A 107 -24.47 -19.97 -5.33
N ASN A 108 -23.57 -19.34 -6.09
CA ASN A 108 -23.50 -17.91 -6.31
C ASN A 108 -23.41 -17.09 -5.00
N LYS A 109 -22.89 -17.71 -3.93
CA LYS A 109 -22.65 -17.03 -2.65
C LYS A 109 -21.20 -16.64 -2.50
N ILE A 110 -20.98 -15.49 -1.89
CA ILE A 110 -19.64 -15.04 -1.52
C ILE A 110 -19.22 -15.73 -0.22
N ILE A 111 -18.01 -16.31 -0.23
CA ILE A 111 -17.42 -16.97 0.96
C ILE A 111 -16.76 -15.93 1.87
N TYR A 112 -16.13 -14.92 1.27
CA TYR A 112 -15.36 -13.90 1.97
C TYR A 112 -15.88 -12.50 1.65
N ASN A 113 -16.10 -11.70 2.68
CA ASN A 113 -16.39 -10.30 2.47
C ASN A 113 -15.21 -9.60 1.79
N SER A 114 -15.48 -8.58 1.00
CA SER A 114 -14.47 -7.84 0.26
C SER A 114 -14.86 -6.38 0.05
N LEU A 115 -13.85 -5.54 -0.07
CA LEU A 115 -14.00 -4.13 -0.37
C LEU A 115 -12.83 -3.69 -1.24
N THR A 116 -13.13 -2.98 -2.32
CA THR A 116 -12.10 -2.47 -3.24
C THR A 116 -12.10 -0.95 -3.20
N TYR A 117 -10.93 -0.35 -3.39
CA TYR A 117 -10.79 1.10 -3.41
C TYR A 117 -9.87 1.54 -4.54
N ASN A 118 -10.23 2.63 -5.20
CA ASN A 118 -9.44 3.20 -6.29
C ASN A 118 -9.81 4.66 -6.53
N ASP A 119 -8.81 5.54 -6.59
CA ASP A 119 -9.02 6.97 -6.76
C ASP A 119 -9.25 7.44 -8.19
N GLN A 120 -8.85 6.65 -9.19
CA GLN A 120 -8.82 7.09 -10.57
C GLN A 120 -10.21 7.19 -11.24
N LEU A 121 -11.24 6.63 -10.60
CA LEU A 121 -12.63 6.76 -11.01
C LEU A 121 -13.35 7.95 -10.36
N SER A 122 -12.67 8.67 -9.45
CA SER A 122 -13.16 9.90 -8.86
C SER A 122 -12.61 11.10 -9.64
N SER A 123 -13.46 12.07 -9.95
CA SER A 123 -13.08 13.26 -10.75
C SER A 123 -12.42 14.36 -9.91
N GLY A 124 -11.86 14.05 -8.73
CA GLY A 124 -11.44 15.07 -7.77
C GLY A 124 -10.08 14.77 -7.13
N GLU A 125 -9.22 15.79 -7.10
CA GLU A 125 -7.96 15.82 -6.34
C GLU A 125 -8.21 15.69 -4.82
N ASP A 126 -9.44 15.94 -4.37
CA ASP A 126 -9.88 15.96 -2.97
C ASP A 126 -10.07 14.56 -2.34
N SER A 127 -9.39 13.54 -2.84
CA SER A 127 -9.57 12.16 -2.39
C SER A 127 -8.24 11.45 -2.18
N ALA A 128 -8.30 10.40 -1.35
CA ALA A 128 -7.14 9.56 -1.08
C ALA A 128 -6.48 9.07 -2.38
N HIS A 129 -5.15 9.04 -2.47
CA HIS A 129 -4.43 8.54 -3.67
C HIS A 129 -4.24 7.02 -3.67
N ALA A 130 -5.24 6.30 -3.20
CA ALA A 130 -5.11 4.93 -2.77
C ALA A 130 -5.73 3.94 -3.75
N LYS A 131 -5.11 2.76 -3.88
CA LYS A 131 -5.64 1.64 -4.67
C LYS A 131 -5.33 0.31 -4.01
N GLY A 132 -6.32 -0.58 -4.03
CA GLY A 132 -6.17 -1.89 -3.40
C GLY A 132 -7.51 -2.53 -3.05
N PHE A 133 -7.42 -3.57 -2.24
CA PHE A 133 -8.59 -4.26 -1.75
C PHE A 133 -8.34 -5.00 -0.45
N PHE A 134 -9.44 -5.20 0.28
CA PHE A 134 -9.53 -6.07 1.44
C PHE A 134 -10.40 -7.28 1.10
N ILE A 135 -10.06 -8.44 1.66
CA ILE A 135 -10.89 -9.66 1.66
C ILE A 135 -10.84 -10.24 3.07
N TRP A 136 -11.96 -10.60 3.69
CA TRP A 136 -11.97 -11.08 5.07
C TRP A 136 -13.14 -11.99 5.41
N ASN A 137 -13.00 -12.67 6.54
CA ASN A 137 -14.09 -13.27 7.32
C ASN A 137 -13.82 -13.02 8.82
N GLU A 138 -14.55 -13.70 9.70
CA GLU A 138 -14.40 -13.58 11.15
C GLU A 138 -13.10 -14.15 11.73
N ASN A 139 -12.30 -14.85 10.91
CA ASN A 139 -11.07 -15.55 11.32
C ASN A 139 -9.79 -14.86 10.82
N GLY A 140 -9.90 -13.95 9.86
CA GLY A 140 -8.76 -13.23 9.30
C GLY A 140 -9.09 -12.56 7.98
N GLY A 141 -8.07 -11.95 7.39
CA GLY A 141 -8.25 -11.15 6.19
C GLY A 141 -7.01 -11.05 5.33
N ILE A 142 -7.12 -10.26 4.28
CA ILE A 142 -6.07 -9.91 3.34
C ILE A 142 -6.17 -8.42 3.10
N HIS A 143 -5.02 -7.78 2.98
CA HIS A 143 -4.91 -6.45 2.41
C HIS A 143 -3.94 -6.49 1.24
N VAL A 144 -4.39 -6.04 0.07
CA VAL A 144 -3.54 -5.81 -1.09
C VAL A 144 -3.45 -4.30 -1.35
N ILE A 145 -2.24 -3.75 -1.27
CA ILE A 145 -1.93 -2.37 -1.68
C ILE A 145 -1.27 -2.46 -3.04
N HIS A 146 -1.74 -1.69 -4.02
CA HIS A 146 -1.13 -1.66 -5.34
C HIS A 146 -1.16 -0.27 -5.99
N SER A 147 -0.41 -0.13 -7.08
CA SER A 147 -0.35 1.13 -7.84
C SER A 147 -1.09 1.08 -9.18
N VAL A 148 -1.70 -0.06 -9.52
CA VAL A 148 -2.34 -0.27 -10.83
C VAL A 148 -3.64 0.55 -11.01
N PRO A 149 -3.69 1.47 -11.99
CA PRO A 149 -4.88 2.25 -12.38
C PRO A 149 -6.17 1.46 -12.58
N ARG A 150 -7.31 2.03 -12.18
CA ARG A 150 -8.67 1.53 -12.50
C ARG A 150 -8.89 0.03 -12.20
N SER A 151 -8.19 -0.49 -11.21
CA SER A 151 -8.14 -1.93 -10.90
C SER A 151 -8.54 -2.16 -9.45
N PRO A 152 -9.40 -3.14 -9.12
CA PRO A 152 -10.30 -3.87 -10.04
C PRO A 152 -11.14 -2.94 -10.93
N GLU A 153 -11.43 -3.31 -12.18
CA GLU A 153 -12.30 -2.48 -13.05
C GLU A 153 -13.78 -2.54 -12.63
N THR A 154 -14.30 -3.75 -12.54
CA THR A 154 -15.67 -4.05 -12.11
C THR A 154 -15.60 -5.41 -11.43
N GLY A 155 -16.31 -5.62 -10.31
CA GLY A 155 -16.05 -6.71 -9.36
C GLY A 155 -16.09 -8.16 -9.87
N TYR A 156 -16.24 -8.41 -11.18
CA TYR A 156 -16.38 -9.75 -11.74
C TYR A 156 -15.37 -10.11 -12.84
N GLU A 157 -15.02 -9.23 -13.78
CA GLU A 157 -14.09 -9.56 -14.87
C GLU A 157 -13.43 -8.31 -15.50
N PRO A 158 -12.26 -8.47 -16.13
CA PRO A 158 -11.02 -8.89 -15.50
C PRO A 158 -10.35 -7.67 -14.81
N LEU A 159 -9.67 -7.94 -13.70
CA LEU A 159 -9.21 -6.96 -12.69
C LEU A 159 -8.40 -5.75 -13.18
N PHE A 160 -7.87 -5.79 -14.39
CA PHE A 160 -6.92 -4.82 -14.90
C PHE A 160 -7.37 -4.40 -16.30
N ASN A 161 -7.22 -3.12 -16.66
CA ASN A 161 -7.43 -2.75 -18.06
C ASN A 161 -6.36 -3.42 -18.92
N PHE A 162 -6.76 -4.42 -19.70
CA PHE A 162 -5.88 -5.23 -20.54
C PHE A 162 -5.67 -4.64 -21.94
N ASP A 163 -5.69 -3.32 -22.10
CA ASP A 163 -5.25 -2.75 -23.38
C ASP A 163 -3.76 -3.08 -23.56
N LYS A 164 -3.48 -4.07 -24.40
CA LYS A 164 -2.15 -4.61 -24.70
C LYS A 164 -1.21 -3.54 -25.24
N ASN A 165 -1.74 -2.43 -25.75
CA ASN A 165 -0.95 -1.31 -26.25
C ASN A 165 -0.43 -0.37 -25.16
N THR A 166 -0.76 -0.63 -23.88
CA THR A 166 -0.36 0.25 -22.78
C THR A 166 1.11 0.08 -22.37
N LEU A 167 1.80 -1.00 -22.74
CA LEU A 167 3.19 -1.29 -22.31
C LEU A 167 4.14 -0.09 -22.51
N ASN A 168 4.00 0.64 -23.62
CA ASN A 168 4.87 1.77 -23.94
C ASN A 168 4.62 3.04 -23.10
N HIS A 169 3.55 3.08 -22.31
CA HIS A 169 3.20 4.20 -21.43
C HIS A 169 3.06 3.75 -19.96
N GLN A 170 3.57 2.57 -19.64
CA GLN A 170 3.46 2.00 -18.31
C GLN A 170 4.59 2.47 -17.42
N HIS A 171 4.20 3.17 -16.37
CA HIS A 171 5.07 3.36 -15.21
C HIS A 171 5.23 2.02 -14.45
N ALA A 172 6.34 1.87 -13.72
CA ALA A 172 6.61 0.73 -12.86
C ALA A 172 5.55 0.66 -11.75
N GLN A 173 5.05 -0.54 -11.49
CA GLN A 173 3.91 -0.76 -10.60
C GLN A 173 4.22 -1.81 -9.56
N HIS A 174 4.26 -1.36 -8.32
CA HIS A 174 4.36 -2.24 -7.16
C HIS A 174 2.99 -2.75 -6.73
N SER A 175 3.00 -3.91 -6.07
CA SER A 175 1.89 -4.53 -5.37
C SER A 175 2.43 -5.35 -4.20
N ILE A 176 1.77 -5.26 -3.05
CA ILE A 176 2.07 -6.06 -1.87
C ILE A 176 0.76 -6.67 -1.37
N CYS A 177 0.80 -7.93 -0.95
CA CYS A 177 -0.29 -8.59 -0.24
C CYS A 177 0.16 -8.99 1.15
N ILE A 178 -0.66 -8.69 2.15
CA ILE A 178 -0.45 -9.06 3.55
C ILE A 178 -1.68 -9.83 4.05
N THR A 179 -1.46 -11.03 4.56
CA THR A 179 -2.47 -11.79 5.31
C THR A 179 -2.59 -11.25 6.72
N LEU A 180 -3.82 -10.95 7.14
CA LEU A 180 -4.21 -10.44 8.45
C LEU A 180 -4.77 -11.57 9.31
N SER A 181 -4.34 -11.64 10.57
CA SER A 181 -5.00 -12.45 11.59
C SER A 181 -6.33 -11.83 12.01
N LYS A 182 -7.12 -12.57 12.80
CA LYS A 182 -8.35 -12.07 13.40
C LYS A 182 -8.14 -10.79 14.21
N GLU A 183 -7.07 -10.72 14.98
CA GLU A 183 -6.71 -9.57 15.82
C GLU A 183 -6.23 -8.38 14.98
N GLU A 184 -5.88 -8.59 13.71
CA GLU A 184 -5.44 -7.55 12.77
C GLU A 184 -6.61 -6.98 11.94
N LEU A 185 -7.81 -7.57 12.01
CA LEU A 185 -8.96 -7.15 11.19
C LEU A 185 -9.43 -5.71 11.45
N TYR A 186 -9.18 -5.14 12.63
CA TYR A 186 -9.54 -3.76 12.91
C TYR A 186 -8.75 -2.74 12.06
N ILE A 187 -7.64 -3.16 11.44
CA ILE A 187 -6.88 -2.34 10.49
C ILE A 187 -7.80 -1.89 9.35
N ILE A 188 -8.72 -2.75 8.90
CA ILE A 188 -9.61 -2.50 7.76
C ILE A 188 -10.43 -1.21 7.95
N PRO A 189 -11.31 -1.08 8.96
CA PRO A 189 -12.08 0.14 9.17
C PRO A 189 -11.19 1.35 9.48
N LYS A 190 -10.08 1.20 10.24
CA LYS A 190 -9.17 2.32 10.52
C LYS A 190 -8.54 2.87 9.24
N TYR A 191 -8.00 2.00 8.40
CA TYR A 191 -7.35 2.38 7.15
C TYR A 191 -8.34 3.07 6.21
N ILE A 192 -9.56 2.52 6.08
CA ILE A 192 -10.64 3.06 5.23
C ILE A 192 -11.10 4.45 5.70
N ILE A 193 -11.42 4.58 6.99
CA ILE A 193 -11.99 5.81 7.57
C ILE A 193 -10.93 6.92 7.60
N TYR A 194 -9.71 6.62 8.06
CA TYR A 194 -8.68 7.64 8.29
C TYR A 194 -8.20 8.27 6.99
N SER A 195 -7.98 7.46 5.95
CA SER A 195 -7.56 7.99 4.66
C SER A 195 -8.72 8.60 3.84
N ASN A 196 -9.97 8.32 4.19
CA ASN A 196 -11.17 8.66 3.39
C ASN A 196 -11.11 8.06 1.98
N LEU A 197 -10.98 6.73 1.90
CA LEU A 197 -10.82 6.00 0.64
C LEU A 197 -12.00 6.20 -0.32
N ASN A 198 -11.72 6.03 -1.61
CA ASN A 198 -12.73 5.94 -2.66
C ASN A 198 -13.18 4.47 -2.80
N ILE A 199 -14.25 4.07 -2.09
CA ILE A 199 -14.75 2.68 -2.12
C ILE A 199 -15.44 2.44 -3.46
N GLN A 200 -14.90 1.51 -4.26
CA GLN A 200 -15.40 1.20 -5.58
C GLN A 200 -16.41 0.04 -5.56
N THR A 201 -16.12 -1.04 -4.85
CA THR A 201 -17.06 -2.16 -4.69
C THR A 201 -17.07 -2.65 -3.26
N ILE A 202 -18.22 -3.18 -2.84
CA ILE A 202 -18.37 -4.01 -1.63
C ILE A 202 -18.92 -5.34 -2.11
N ASN A 203 -18.24 -6.44 -1.77
CA ASN A 203 -18.63 -7.78 -2.22
C ASN A 203 -18.91 -7.81 -3.71
N THR A 204 -18.02 -7.22 -4.52
CA THR A 204 -18.11 -7.09 -5.99
C THR A 204 -19.29 -6.23 -6.52
N VAL A 205 -20.20 -5.78 -5.66
CA VAL A 205 -21.25 -4.82 -6.01
C VAL A 205 -20.65 -3.42 -6.07
N SER A 206 -20.80 -2.76 -7.22
CA SER A 206 -20.36 -1.38 -7.42
C SER A 206 -21.10 -0.43 -6.48
N THR A 207 -20.36 0.41 -5.77
CA THR A 207 -20.95 1.47 -4.92
C THR A 207 -21.46 2.64 -5.74
N GLY A 208 -20.94 2.82 -6.96
CA GLY A 208 -21.42 3.82 -7.90
C GLY A 208 -22.48 3.23 -8.83
N ASN A 209 -23.52 4.02 -9.15
CA ASN A 209 -24.51 3.72 -10.20
C ASN A 209 -23.89 3.85 -11.61
N GLY A 210 -22.72 3.23 -11.84
CA GLY A 210 -21.95 3.29 -13.08
C GLY A 210 -21.36 4.66 -13.43
N LYS A 211 -21.47 5.67 -12.54
CA LYS A 211 -21.15 7.07 -12.90
C LYS A 211 -20.09 7.78 -12.08
N LYS A 212 -19.74 7.32 -10.87
CA LYS A 212 -18.62 7.84 -10.04
C LYS A 212 -18.44 7.00 -8.77
N VAL A 213 -17.20 6.68 -8.43
CA VAL A 213 -16.82 6.13 -7.12
C VAL A 213 -17.01 7.21 -6.04
N LYS A 214 -17.47 6.83 -4.83
CA LYS A 214 -17.58 7.76 -3.70
C LYS A 214 -16.52 7.53 -2.65
N LYS A 215 -16.18 8.64 -1.99
CA LYS A 215 -15.38 8.69 -0.78
C LYS A 215 -16.17 8.08 0.38
N VAL A 216 -15.50 7.47 1.35
CA VAL A 216 -16.11 6.94 2.57
C VAL A 216 -16.98 7.99 3.25
N SER A 217 -16.52 9.23 3.36
CA SER A 217 -17.25 10.36 3.97
C SER A 217 -18.56 10.72 3.27
N SER A 218 -18.86 10.13 2.11
CA SER A 218 -20.08 10.35 1.33
C SER A 218 -20.85 9.05 1.04
N ALA A 219 -20.47 7.94 1.69
CA ALA A 219 -21.00 6.62 1.38
C ALA A 219 -22.45 6.42 1.88
N ASP A 220 -22.88 7.19 2.87
CA ASP A 220 -24.24 7.16 3.43
C ASP A 220 -25.34 7.39 2.38
N SER A 221 -25.07 8.23 1.39
CA SER A 221 -25.98 8.56 0.29
C SER A 221 -26.25 7.42 -0.71
N TYR A 222 -25.64 6.24 -0.53
CA TYR A 222 -25.91 5.03 -1.33
C TYR A 222 -26.54 3.89 -0.55
N SER A 223 -26.72 4.08 0.75
CA SER A 223 -26.77 2.99 1.73
C SER A 223 -27.85 1.94 1.49
N GLU A 224 -29.10 2.31 1.23
CA GLU A 224 -30.21 1.35 1.11
C GLU A 224 -30.16 0.49 -0.16
N ASN A 225 -29.92 1.10 -1.32
CA ASN A 225 -29.81 0.36 -2.59
C ASN A 225 -28.56 -0.54 -2.58
N LEU A 226 -27.42 0.01 -2.15
CA LEU A 226 -26.17 -0.74 -2.06
C LEU A 226 -26.31 -1.91 -1.07
N GLN A 227 -26.90 -1.69 0.10
CA GLN A 227 -27.20 -2.77 1.03
C GLN A 227 -28.08 -3.82 0.36
N THR A 228 -29.18 -3.42 -0.29
CA THR A 228 -30.08 -4.36 -0.97
C THR A 228 -29.36 -5.22 -2.01
N GLU A 229 -28.50 -4.63 -2.85
CA GLU A 229 -27.74 -5.37 -3.87
C GLU A 229 -26.67 -6.28 -3.26
N VAL A 230 -25.97 -5.85 -2.21
CA VAL A 230 -24.96 -6.67 -1.51
C VAL A 230 -25.63 -7.85 -0.79
N GLU A 231 -26.76 -7.61 -0.12
CA GLU A 231 -27.50 -8.63 0.63
C GLU A 231 -28.09 -9.72 -0.27
N LYS A 232 -28.23 -9.50 -1.59
CA LYS A 232 -28.61 -10.54 -2.55
C LYS A 232 -27.56 -11.64 -2.70
N ILE A 233 -26.28 -11.34 -2.44
CA ILE A 233 -25.15 -12.26 -2.66
C ILE A 233 -24.32 -12.54 -1.40
N SER A 234 -24.42 -11.67 -0.39
CA SER A 234 -23.80 -11.87 0.92
C SER A 234 -24.61 -11.17 2.00
N SER A 235 -25.30 -11.96 2.82
CA SER A 235 -26.24 -11.47 3.82
C SER A 235 -25.56 -11.02 5.12
N GLY A 236 -26.05 -9.95 5.74
CA GLY A 236 -25.60 -9.44 7.04
C GLY A 236 -24.28 -8.68 7.00
N VAL A 237 -23.84 -8.25 5.81
CA VAL A 237 -22.52 -7.62 5.61
C VAL A 237 -22.57 -6.14 5.91
N ILE A 238 -23.66 -5.49 5.55
CA ILE A 238 -23.82 -4.04 5.68
C ILE A 238 -24.90 -3.74 6.72
N LYS A 239 -24.56 -2.84 7.65
CA LYS A 239 -25.52 -2.20 8.55
C LYS A 239 -25.54 -0.69 8.33
N LEU A 240 -26.74 -0.14 8.33
CA LEU A 240 -27.00 1.29 8.07
C LEU A 240 -27.29 2.10 9.34
N GLU A 241 -26.98 1.53 10.50
CA GLU A 241 -27.04 2.22 11.78
C GLU A 241 -26.21 3.51 11.75
N LYS A 242 -26.68 4.55 12.43
CA LYS A 242 -25.99 5.84 12.57
C LYS A 242 -25.51 6.02 14.01
N ILE A 243 -24.43 6.78 14.17
CA ILE A 243 -24.04 7.34 15.46
C ILE A 243 -25.00 8.51 15.75
N ASP A 244 -25.47 8.60 16.99
CA ASP A 244 -26.31 9.71 17.46
C ASP A 244 -25.61 11.05 17.20
N SER A 245 -26.30 11.98 16.53
CA SER A 245 -25.74 13.28 16.16
C SER A 245 -25.33 14.10 17.38
N SER A 246 -26.01 13.97 18.51
CA SER A 246 -25.66 14.66 19.76
C SER A 246 -24.29 14.25 20.31
N ILE A 247 -23.86 13.00 20.05
CA ILE A 247 -22.53 12.52 20.40
C ILE A 247 -21.48 13.17 19.49
N LEU A 248 -21.77 13.25 18.19
CA LEU A 248 -20.82 13.77 17.21
C LEU A 248 -20.64 15.30 17.28
N GLU A 249 -21.72 16.03 17.61
CA GLU A 249 -21.68 17.49 17.81
C GLU A 249 -20.80 17.89 19.01
N THR A 250 -20.66 17.02 20.00
CA THR A 250 -19.89 17.30 21.23
C THR A 250 -18.48 16.70 21.21
N LYS A 251 -18.22 15.69 20.37
CA LYS A 251 -16.93 14.97 20.30
C LYS A 251 -16.28 15.11 18.91
N ILE A 252 -15.89 16.32 18.53
CA ILE A 252 -15.02 16.50 17.35
C ILE A 252 -13.61 16.05 17.74
N PRO A 253 -13.10 14.92 17.21
CA PRO A 253 -11.79 14.42 17.58
C PRO A 253 -10.72 15.42 17.12
N LYS A 254 -9.77 15.71 18.01
CA LYS A 254 -8.54 16.47 17.73
C LYS A 254 -7.34 15.55 17.59
N THR A 255 -7.42 14.34 18.14
CA THR A 255 -6.36 13.34 18.07
C THR A 255 -6.88 12.05 17.46
N PHE A 256 -5.98 11.24 16.89
CA PHE A 256 -6.33 9.90 16.44
C PHE A 256 -6.77 8.99 17.59
N LYS A 257 -6.30 9.25 18.82
CA LYS A 257 -6.74 8.51 20.00
C LYS A 257 -8.23 8.74 20.28
N GLU A 258 -8.69 9.99 20.23
CA GLU A 258 -10.11 10.31 20.43
C GLU A 258 -11.00 9.67 19.34
N LEU A 259 -10.51 9.60 18.10
CA LEU A 259 -11.21 8.90 17.03
C LEU A 259 -11.20 7.38 17.22
N ASP A 260 -10.09 6.79 17.66
CA ASP A 260 -10.01 5.37 18.04
C ASP A 260 -11.01 5.05 19.17
N ASP A 261 -11.16 5.93 20.15
CA ASP A 261 -12.15 5.79 21.23
C ASP A 261 -13.60 5.80 20.67
N LEU A 262 -13.92 6.71 19.73
CA LEU A 262 -15.22 6.73 19.04
C LEU A 262 -15.48 5.46 18.22
N MET A 263 -14.46 4.95 17.51
CA MET A 263 -14.57 3.70 16.76
C MET A 263 -14.78 2.51 17.70
N SER A 264 -14.11 2.50 18.85
CA SER A 264 -14.27 1.46 19.88
C SER A 264 -15.69 1.41 20.45
N ASP A 265 -16.31 2.57 20.63
CA ASP A 265 -17.68 2.69 21.15
C ASP A 265 -18.76 2.30 20.12
N ASN A 266 -18.49 2.47 18.82
CA ASN A 266 -19.53 2.45 17.78
C ASN A 266 -19.35 1.40 16.66
N ILE A 267 -18.14 0.89 16.47
CA ILE A 267 -17.77 -0.05 15.38
C ILE A 267 -17.18 -1.34 15.94
N PHE A 268 -16.32 -1.27 16.95
CA PHE A 268 -15.65 -2.44 17.48
C PHE A 268 -16.48 -3.16 18.55
N VAL A 269 -16.24 -4.46 18.67
CA VAL A 269 -16.81 -5.28 19.73
C VAL A 269 -16.12 -4.91 21.03
N LYS A 270 -16.90 -4.62 22.07
CA LYS A 270 -16.38 -4.23 23.38
C LYS A 270 -15.34 -5.22 23.88
N LYS A 271 -14.16 -4.70 24.20
CA LYS A 271 -13.12 -5.42 24.94
C LYS A 271 -13.72 -6.01 26.22
N LYS A 272 -13.37 -7.25 26.56
CA LYS A 272 -13.77 -7.78 27.87
C LYS A 272 -13.00 -7.07 28.97
N ASN A 273 -11.73 -6.75 28.72
CA ASN A 273 -10.84 -5.98 29.60
C ASN A 273 -9.94 -5.02 28.81
N LYS A 274 -9.35 -4.00 29.47
CA LYS A 274 -8.45 -3.01 28.82
C LYS A 274 -7.26 -3.60 28.05
N VAL A 275 -6.90 -4.85 28.31
CA VAL A 275 -5.75 -5.54 27.69
C VAL A 275 -6.15 -6.22 26.38
N ASP A 276 -7.44 -6.52 26.17
CA ASP A 276 -7.88 -7.20 24.96
C ASP A 276 -7.73 -6.25 23.75
N PRO A 277 -7.29 -6.75 22.59
CA PRO A 277 -7.30 -5.94 21.37
C PRO A 277 -8.73 -5.58 21.00
N ASP A 278 -8.90 -4.44 20.32
CA ASP A 278 -10.16 -4.16 19.64
C ASP A 278 -10.39 -5.23 18.57
N ILE A 279 -11.59 -5.82 18.58
CA ILE A 279 -12.01 -6.79 17.57
C ILE A 279 -13.12 -6.16 16.75
N TRP A 280 -13.03 -6.29 15.43
CA TRP A 280 -14.11 -5.96 14.53
C TRP A 280 -14.90 -7.23 14.19
N ASP A 281 -16.23 -7.14 14.20
CA ASP A 281 -17.14 -8.26 13.91
C ASP A 281 -17.20 -8.60 12.40
N GLY A 282 -16.49 -7.86 11.55
CA GLY A 282 -16.49 -8.02 10.11
C GLY A 282 -17.67 -7.35 9.39
N ILE A 283 -18.54 -6.65 10.12
CA ILE A 283 -19.73 -5.97 9.60
C ILE A 283 -19.38 -4.53 9.20
N ILE A 284 -19.75 -4.14 7.98
CA ILE A 284 -19.57 -2.78 7.47
C ILE A 284 -20.69 -1.89 7.99
N TYR A 285 -20.36 -1.05 8.98
CA TYR A 285 -21.25 0.00 9.48
C TYR A 285 -21.17 1.24 8.59
N LEU A 286 -21.69 1.14 7.36
CA LEU A 286 -21.42 2.10 6.28
C LEU A 286 -21.72 3.56 6.67
N ASN A 287 -22.86 3.79 7.31
CA ASN A 287 -23.25 5.14 7.75
C ASN A 287 -22.36 5.65 8.89
N LYS A 288 -22.00 4.79 9.86
CA LYS A 288 -21.06 5.16 10.93
C LYS A 288 -19.68 5.49 10.36
N TRP A 289 -19.19 4.70 9.40
CA TRP A 289 -17.91 4.96 8.72
C TRP A 289 -17.93 6.30 8.00
N SER A 290 -19.03 6.61 7.30
CA SER A 290 -19.24 7.90 6.64
C SER A 290 -19.20 9.06 7.63
N GLN A 291 -19.95 8.95 8.73
CA GLN A 291 -20.00 9.98 9.78
C GLN A 291 -18.62 10.22 10.42
N LEU A 292 -17.88 9.14 10.75
CA LEU A 292 -16.55 9.27 11.35
C LEU A 292 -15.50 9.82 10.39
N ALA A 293 -15.54 9.43 9.11
CA ALA A 293 -14.63 9.96 8.10
C ALA A 293 -14.87 11.46 7.85
N ASP A 294 -16.13 11.90 7.88
CA ASP A 294 -16.51 13.31 7.71
C ASP A 294 -15.97 14.20 8.86
N LEU A 295 -15.97 13.70 10.10
CA LEU A 295 -15.47 14.43 11.27
C LEU A 295 -14.01 14.87 11.16
N ILE A 296 -13.18 14.10 10.46
CA ILE A 296 -11.74 14.37 10.32
C ILE A 296 -11.35 14.91 8.96
N LEU A 297 -12.27 14.91 7.99
CA LEU A 297 -11.99 15.40 6.65
C LEU A 297 -11.63 16.89 6.71
N ASN A 298 -10.47 17.24 6.15
CA ASN A 298 -9.99 18.63 6.15
C ASN A 298 -9.79 19.22 7.56
N LYS A 299 -9.53 18.38 8.57
CA LYS A 299 -9.23 18.79 9.94
C LYS A 299 -7.81 18.42 10.33
N ASN A 300 -7.14 19.31 11.07
CA ASN A 300 -5.85 19.01 11.68
C ASN A 300 -6.07 18.03 12.84
N ILE A 301 -5.62 16.78 12.66
CA ILE A 301 -5.70 15.72 13.66
C ILE A 301 -4.29 15.31 14.06
N THR A 302 -3.97 15.26 15.35
CA THR A 302 -2.61 14.93 15.82
C THR A 302 -2.49 13.47 16.27
N SER A 303 -1.31 12.88 16.12
CA SER A 303 -1.03 11.51 16.61
C SER A 303 -1.06 11.39 18.14
N SER A 304 -0.80 12.49 18.85
CA SER A 304 -0.67 12.54 20.30
C SER A 304 -1.04 13.91 20.85
N ASP A 305 -1.34 13.97 22.16
CA ASP A 305 -1.62 15.22 22.88
C ASP A 305 -0.40 16.16 22.90
N THR A 306 0.81 15.61 22.83
CA THR A 306 2.04 16.36 22.55
C THR A 306 2.20 16.50 21.05
N ALA A 307 1.62 17.55 20.49
CA ALA A 307 1.67 17.83 19.05
C ALA A 307 3.04 18.40 18.65
N HIS A 308 3.77 17.68 17.81
CA HIS A 308 4.81 18.27 16.96
C HIS A 308 4.22 18.48 15.56
N GLU A 309 4.70 19.48 14.81
CA GLU A 309 4.20 19.76 13.45
C GLU A 309 4.23 18.52 12.53
N THR A 310 5.21 17.65 12.74
CA THR A 310 5.38 16.38 12.00
C THR A 310 4.32 15.33 12.29
N ASN A 311 3.47 15.54 13.31
CA ASN A 311 2.51 14.57 13.82
C ASN A 311 1.06 14.92 13.46
N VAL A 312 0.84 15.98 12.68
CA VAL A 312 -0.49 16.42 12.24
C VAL A 312 -0.84 15.69 10.94
N HIS A 313 -2.01 15.08 10.86
CA HIS A 313 -2.51 14.23 9.75
C HIS A 313 -1.89 12.84 9.64
N TYR A 314 -0.86 12.54 10.40
CA TYR A 314 -0.14 11.26 10.32
C TYR A 314 -0.34 10.42 11.57
N ASN A 315 -0.52 9.12 11.39
CA ASN A 315 -0.56 8.19 12.52
C ASN A 315 -0.02 6.81 12.16
N LYS A 316 0.49 6.09 13.16
CA LYS A 316 0.71 4.66 13.10
C LYS A 316 -0.52 3.96 13.67
N ILE A 317 -1.26 3.23 12.83
CA ILE A 317 -2.52 2.58 13.23
C ILE A 317 -2.32 1.15 13.71
N TYR A 318 -1.18 0.54 13.38
CA TYR A 318 -0.81 -0.81 13.82
C TYR A 318 0.70 -0.99 13.87
N GLU A 319 1.15 -1.80 14.82
CA GLU A 319 2.52 -2.28 14.95
C GLU A 319 2.50 -3.79 15.16
N SER A 320 3.04 -4.53 14.20
CA SER A 320 3.27 -5.97 14.35
C SER A 320 4.74 -6.23 14.58
N LYS A 321 5.03 -7.00 15.64
CA LYS A 321 6.41 -7.46 15.91
C LYS A 321 6.97 -8.35 14.80
N ASN A 322 6.12 -8.99 13.99
CA ASN A 322 6.54 -10.10 13.11
C ASN A 322 6.14 -9.92 11.63
N LYS A 323 5.39 -8.87 11.26
CA LYS A 323 4.96 -8.66 9.87
C LYS A 323 5.36 -7.26 9.38
N GLY A 324 4.98 -6.24 10.12
CA GLY A 324 5.20 -4.85 9.78
C GLY A 324 4.18 -3.90 10.40
N ASP A 325 4.38 -2.62 10.14
CA ASP A 325 3.61 -1.50 10.69
C ASP A 325 2.70 -0.90 9.61
N TYR A 326 1.55 -0.38 10.03
CA TYR A 326 0.67 0.41 9.18
C TYR A 326 0.69 1.88 9.58
N PHE A 327 0.93 2.73 8.58
CA PHE A 327 0.91 4.17 8.69
C PHE A 327 -0.18 4.76 7.81
N ILE A 328 -0.74 5.89 8.23
CA ILE A 328 -1.83 6.56 7.52
C ILE A 328 -1.60 8.07 7.48
N GLN A 329 -2.07 8.69 6.41
CA GLN A 329 -2.23 10.12 6.22
C GLN A 329 -3.72 10.42 5.96
N THR A 330 -4.28 11.39 6.70
CA THR A 330 -5.67 11.84 6.48
C THR A 330 -5.75 12.85 5.33
N THR A 331 -6.92 12.96 4.70
CA THR A 331 -7.12 13.95 3.62
C THR A 331 -7.30 15.34 4.21
N ASN A 332 -6.49 16.31 3.77
CA ASN A 332 -6.70 17.73 4.05
C ASN A 332 -6.36 18.61 2.84
N THR A 333 -7.40 18.98 2.09
CA THR A 333 -7.27 19.79 0.86
C THR A 333 -6.78 21.21 1.11
N HIS A 334 -6.83 21.69 2.35
CA HIS A 334 -6.39 23.05 2.68
C HIS A 334 -4.86 23.15 2.82
N LEU A 335 -4.17 22.07 3.20
CA LEU A 335 -2.73 22.09 3.40
C LEU A 335 -2.00 22.59 2.15
N TYR A 336 -2.17 21.91 1.02
CA TYR A 336 -1.45 22.26 -0.19
C TYR A 336 -1.80 23.67 -0.71
N LYS A 337 -3.04 24.12 -0.53
CA LYS A 337 -3.45 25.47 -0.92
C LYS A 337 -2.79 26.53 -0.05
N GLU A 338 -2.83 26.37 1.27
CA GLU A 338 -2.16 27.28 2.22
C GLU A 338 -0.65 27.33 1.98
N TYR A 339 -0.03 26.20 1.64
CA TYR A 339 1.39 26.15 1.26
C TYR A 339 1.67 26.84 -0.07
N SER A 340 0.82 26.63 -1.08
CA SER A 340 0.96 27.26 -2.40
C SER A 340 0.81 28.78 -2.32
N ASP A 341 -0.15 29.27 -1.53
CA ASP A 341 -0.39 30.71 -1.35
C ASP A 341 0.77 31.39 -0.58
N LYS A 342 1.47 30.65 0.29
CA LYS A 342 2.69 31.13 0.97
C LYS A 342 3.88 31.27 0.00
N ILE A 343 4.04 30.36 -0.97
CA ILE A 343 5.12 30.42 -1.99
C ILE A 343 5.09 31.74 -2.75
N GLU A 344 3.90 32.18 -3.14
CA GLU A 344 3.73 33.37 -3.98
C GLU A 344 4.14 34.66 -3.25
N ASN A 345 4.11 34.66 -1.92
CA ASN A 345 4.46 35.81 -1.09
C ASN A 345 5.93 35.83 -0.63
N THR A 346 6.62 34.70 -0.62
CA THR A 346 8.00 34.59 -0.12
C THR A 346 8.89 33.83 -1.11
N HIS A 347 9.37 34.51 -2.16
CA HIS A 347 10.37 34.01 -3.13
C HIS A 347 11.71 33.50 -2.55
N LYS A 348 11.84 33.29 -1.23
CA LYS A 348 13.12 33.07 -0.54
C LYS A 348 13.18 31.85 0.38
N GLU A 349 12.08 31.16 0.65
CA GLU A 349 12.11 29.99 1.53
C GLU A 349 11.86 28.69 0.76
N LYS A 350 12.87 27.81 0.80
CA LYS A 350 12.81 26.45 0.27
C LYS A 350 11.75 25.67 1.03
N ILE A 351 10.58 25.49 0.43
CA ILE A 351 9.47 24.79 1.08
C ILE A 351 9.83 23.34 1.34
N LYS A 352 9.64 22.93 2.59
CA LYS A 352 9.57 21.53 2.99
C LYS A 352 8.09 21.15 3.07
N PHE A 353 7.57 20.50 2.04
CA PHE A 353 6.32 19.77 2.18
C PHE A 353 6.56 18.59 3.11
N PHE A 354 5.59 18.27 3.95
CA PHE A 354 5.64 17.10 4.79
C PHE A 354 4.58 16.11 4.27
N ILE A 355 4.97 14.85 4.11
CA ILE A 355 4.09 13.78 3.60
C ILE A 355 4.34 12.54 4.44
N LEU A 356 3.49 11.51 4.31
CA LEU A 356 3.54 10.30 5.12
C LEU A 356 4.96 9.69 5.23
N TRP A 357 5.73 9.75 4.15
CA TRP A 357 7.11 9.25 4.14
C TRP A 357 8.04 9.97 5.13
N HIS A 358 7.88 11.29 5.31
CA HIS A 358 8.64 12.04 6.30
C HIS A 358 8.24 11.68 7.74
N TYR A 359 6.95 11.41 7.97
CA TYR A 359 6.47 10.92 9.26
C TYR A 359 7.10 9.56 9.58
N ILE A 360 7.05 8.61 8.63
CA ILE A 360 7.64 7.27 8.78
C ILE A 360 9.14 7.36 9.07
N TYR A 361 9.84 8.22 8.33
CA TYR A 361 11.27 8.49 8.55
C TYR A 361 11.57 8.97 9.97
N SER A 362 10.81 9.96 10.46
CA SER A 362 10.96 10.46 11.83
C SER A 362 10.61 9.38 12.85
N PHE A 363 9.54 8.62 12.60
CA PHE A 363 9.08 7.55 13.49
C PHE A 363 10.10 6.43 13.65
N LYS A 364 10.77 6.03 12.57
CA LYS A 364 11.79 4.96 12.58
C LYS A 364 13.17 5.43 13.10
N ASN A 365 13.28 6.62 13.71
CA ASN A 365 14.49 7.22 14.32
C ASN A 365 15.61 7.62 13.33
N GLY A 366 15.30 8.60 12.47
CA GLY A 366 16.11 9.24 11.42
C GLY A 366 17.56 9.73 11.68
N ASN A 367 18.35 9.12 12.57
CA ASN A 367 19.73 9.55 12.89
C ASN A 367 20.86 8.71 12.26
N ASN A 368 20.57 7.56 11.64
CA ASN A 368 21.56 6.74 10.89
C ASN A 368 21.15 6.48 9.42
N PHE A 369 20.29 7.33 8.89
CA PHE A 369 19.51 7.03 7.69
C PHE A 369 20.17 7.58 6.43
N LYS A 370 20.39 6.69 5.45
CA LYS A 370 20.77 7.07 4.10
C LYS A 370 19.79 6.45 3.12
N THR A 371 18.97 7.33 2.56
CA THR A 371 18.25 7.17 1.29
C THR A 371 16.93 6.40 1.36
N MET A 372 15.83 7.10 1.64
CA MET A 372 14.59 6.81 0.91
C MET A 372 14.85 7.31 -0.51
N VAL A 373 15.07 6.42 -1.47
CA VAL A 373 15.29 6.87 -2.85
C VAL A 373 13.98 7.48 -3.34
N HIS A 374 14.02 8.80 -3.52
CA HIS A 374 12.94 9.58 -4.10
C HIS A 374 12.94 9.33 -5.60
N THR A 375 12.03 8.50 -6.08
CA THR A 375 11.98 8.20 -7.50
C THR A 375 11.21 9.24 -8.33
N GLN A 376 11.42 10.55 -8.15
CA GLN A 376 10.74 11.56 -8.99
C GLN A 376 11.73 12.41 -9.81
N THR A 377 11.60 12.42 -11.15
CA THR A 377 12.45 13.24 -12.06
C THR A 377 11.74 14.40 -12.76
N LYS A 378 10.40 14.48 -12.74
CA LYS A 378 9.70 15.39 -13.67
C LYS A 378 9.52 16.78 -13.08
N MET A 379 10.39 17.71 -13.48
CA MET A 379 10.15 19.15 -13.35
C MET A 379 9.13 19.59 -14.39
N GLU A 380 7.87 19.73 -14.00
CA GLU A 380 7.00 20.66 -14.72
C GLU A 380 7.41 22.07 -14.31
N LYS A 381 7.76 22.92 -15.28
CA LYS A 381 8.09 24.33 -15.05
C LYS A 381 7.04 24.96 -14.10
N GLY A 382 7.46 25.27 -12.88
CA GLY A 382 6.74 26.14 -11.95
C GLY A 382 5.88 25.50 -10.85
N LYS A 383 5.79 24.16 -10.68
CA LYS A 383 4.99 23.56 -9.59
C LYS A 383 5.61 22.28 -9.03
N ASN A 384 5.94 22.28 -7.73
CA ASN A 384 6.35 21.13 -6.88
C ASN A 384 7.84 20.75 -6.83
N GLU A 385 8.74 21.71 -6.60
CA GLU A 385 10.13 21.38 -6.23
C GLU A 385 10.24 20.93 -4.78
N MET A 386 10.86 19.77 -4.56
CA MET A 386 11.47 19.41 -3.29
C MET A 386 12.90 19.94 -3.33
N SER A 387 13.21 20.97 -2.55
CA SER A 387 14.48 21.68 -2.71
C SER A 387 15.70 20.77 -2.50
N PRO A 388 16.59 20.60 -3.49
CA PRO A 388 17.93 20.13 -3.23
C PRO A 388 18.68 21.26 -2.53
N ALA A 389 19.32 20.96 -1.41
CA ALA A 389 20.51 21.70 -1.03
C ALA A 389 21.61 21.32 -2.02
N VAL A 390 21.71 22.04 -3.15
CA VAL A 390 22.92 22.42 -3.93
C VAL A 390 22.45 22.93 -5.31
N VAL A 391 23.13 23.97 -5.79
CA VAL A 391 22.96 24.70 -7.05
C VAL A 391 22.99 23.76 -8.27
N SER A 392 21.93 23.83 -9.10
CA SER A 392 21.77 23.33 -10.48
C SER A 392 22.48 22.02 -10.92
N ILE A 393 22.18 20.91 -10.26
CA ILE A 393 22.47 19.57 -10.84
C ILE A 393 21.16 18.80 -11.00
N TYR A 394 20.80 18.51 -12.25
CA TYR A 394 19.70 17.61 -12.58
C TYR A 394 20.13 16.17 -12.26
N LEU A 395 19.74 15.68 -11.08
CA LEU A 395 19.93 14.28 -10.72
C LEU A 395 18.66 13.50 -11.04
N SER A 396 18.84 12.30 -11.58
CA SER A 396 17.76 11.34 -11.77
C SER A 396 18.17 10.01 -11.21
N TYR A 397 17.28 9.42 -10.43
CA TYR A 397 17.46 8.07 -9.96
C TYR A 397 17.05 7.10 -11.06
N ARG A 398 17.84 6.06 -11.20
CA ARG A 398 17.63 5.01 -12.19
C ARG A 398 17.60 3.69 -11.47
N PHE A 399 16.58 2.90 -11.71
CA PHE A 399 16.54 1.52 -11.25
C PHE A 399 17.17 0.62 -12.33
N GLU A 400 18.30 0.00 -12.02
CA GLU A 400 19.07 -0.86 -12.94
C GLU A 400 18.53 -2.30 -12.92
N THR A 401 18.16 -2.81 -14.09
CA THR A 401 17.52 -4.11 -14.27
C THR A 401 18.17 -4.86 -15.43
N PRO A 402 19.46 -5.25 -15.30
CA PRO A 402 20.26 -5.78 -16.42
C PRO A 402 19.74 -7.10 -17.00
N TRP A 403 18.85 -7.79 -16.29
CA TRP A 403 18.19 -9.03 -16.71
C TRP A 403 16.89 -8.79 -17.49
N SER A 404 16.36 -7.58 -17.49
CA SER A 404 15.15 -7.20 -18.24
C SER A 404 15.51 -6.74 -19.65
N THR A 405 14.55 -6.81 -20.57
CA THR A 405 14.67 -6.22 -21.91
C THR A 405 14.83 -4.71 -21.88
N VAL A 406 14.33 -4.06 -20.82
CA VAL A 406 14.65 -2.68 -20.47
C VAL A 406 15.77 -2.70 -19.44
N ILE A 407 16.94 -2.23 -19.84
CA ILE A 407 18.15 -2.26 -19.00
C ILE A 407 18.01 -1.38 -17.76
N SER A 408 17.13 -0.37 -17.81
CA SER A 408 16.86 0.51 -16.69
C SER A 408 15.60 1.35 -16.87
N SER A 409 14.85 1.57 -15.79
CA SER A 409 13.80 2.58 -15.72
C SER A 409 14.33 3.85 -15.03
N ASP A 410 14.02 5.01 -15.59
CA ASP A 410 14.18 6.26 -14.85
C ASP A 410 13.05 6.42 -13.85
N SER A 411 13.27 7.29 -12.87
CA SER A 411 12.31 7.47 -11.80
C SER A 411 11.01 8.16 -12.24
N GLY A 412 11.05 8.96 -13.31
CA GLY A 412 9.84 9.49 -13.96
C GLY A 412 8.96 8.41 -14.58
N SER A 413 9.52 7.22 -14.81
CA SER A 413 8.83 6.03 -15.27
C SER A 413 8.43 5.11 -14.11
N ASP A 414 8.52 5.54 -12.87
CA ASP A 414 8.05 4.83 -11.66
C ASP A 414 6.87 5.61 -11.05
N HIS A 415 5.89 4.93 -10.46
CA HIS A 415 4.83 5.59 -9.69
C HIS A 415 5.38 6.26 -8.41
N SER A 416 6.57 5.87 -7.94
CA SER A 416 7.30 6.42 -6.80
C SER A 416 6.56 6.28 -5.48
N LYS A 417 5.91 5.13 -5.26
CA LYS A 417 5.05 4.85 -4.09
C LYS A 417 5.66 3.84 -3.11
N MET A 418 6.98 3.73 -3.17
CA MET A 418 7.77 2.87 -2.29
C MET A 418 8.84 3.71 -1.62
N SER A 419 9.29 3.20 -0.47
CA SER A 419 10.37 3.78 0.28
C SER A 419 11.16 2.67 0.96
N TYR A 420 12.45 2.88 1.16
CA TYR A 420 13.28 1.91 1.86
C TYR A 420 14.42 2.61 2.59
N GLN A 421 14.95 1.90 3.58
CA GLN A 421 15.98 2.35 4.47
C GLN A 421 16.99 1.23 4.68
N ILE A 422 18.28 1.58 4.65
CA ILE A 422 19.36 0.69 5.07
C ILE A 422 20.03 1.26 6.32
N ASN A 423 20.26 0.39 7.30
CA ASN A 423 21.12 0.69 8.43
C ASN A 423 22.52 0.11 8.17
N TYR A 424 23.51 0.99 8.02
CA TYR A 424 24.90 0.60 7.76
C TYR A 424 25.65 0.09 8.99
N MET A 425 25.12 0.32 10.20
CA MET A 425 25.82 -0.02 11.45
C MET A 425 25.88 -1.53 11.70
N ASP A 426 25.02 -2.32 11.06
CA ASP A 426 24.98 -3.78 11.21
C ASP A 426 25.95 -4.53 10.27
N LYS A 427 26.75 -3.83 9.46
CA LYS A 427 27.63 -4.45 8.43
C LYS A 427 29.07 -4.73 8.87
N ALA A 428 29.47 -4.44 10.10
CA ALA A 428 30.87 -4.62 10.49
C ALA A 428 31.28 -6.07 10.79
N TYR A 429 30.41 -6.93 11.36
CA TYR A 429 30.84 -8.27 11.82
C TYR A 429 29.78 -9.39 11.78
N SER A 430 28.52 -9.14 11.39
CA SER A 430 27.44 -10.13 11.55
C SER A 430 26.42 -10.12 10.41
N GLY A 431 26.83 -10.45 9.18
CA GLY A 431 25.99 -11.08 8.14
C GLY A 431 24.56 -10.59 7.85
N GLY A 432 24.11 -9.41 8.28
CA GLY A 432 22.71 -9.01 8.18
C GLY A 432 22.49 -7.56 8.57
N GLY A 433 22.66 -6.65 7.61
CA GLY A 433 22.30 -5.24 7.77
C GLY A 433 20.83 -5.07 8.15
N GLY A 434 20.51 -4.24 9.15
CA GLY A 434 19.15 -3.78 9.43
C GLY A 434 18.60 -2.91 8.30
N GLY A 435 17.28 -2.81 8.20
CA GLY A 435 16.61 -1.98 7.21
C GLY A 435 15.10 -2.13 7.27
N THR A 436 14.41 -1.22 6.61
CA THR A 436 12.95 -1.18 6.50
C THR A 436 12.58 -0.94 5.06
N ILE A 437 11.55 -1.61 4.56
CA ILE A 437 10.93 -1.29 3.27
C ILE A 437 9.46 -0.95 3.49
N CYS A 438 8.95 0.00 2.73
CA CYS A 438 7.59 0.47 2.79
C CYS A 438 6.95 0.53 1.41
N PHE A 439 5.67 0.18 1.34
CA PHE A 439 4.82 0.19 0.15
C PHE A 439 3.53 0.92 0.48
N GLY A 440 3.11 1.86 -0.35
CA GLY A 440 1.98 2.71 0.00
C GLY A 440 1.23 3.32 -1.17
N ASP A 441 0.30 4.18 -0.80
CA ASP A 441 -0.62 4.86 -1.73
C ASP A 441 -0.03 6.16 -2.29
N LEU A 442 0.80 6.85 -1.51
CA LEU A 442 1.23 8.21 -1.83
C LEU A 442 2.59 8.18 -2.54
N ASN A 443 2.72 8.95 -3.61
CA ASN A 443 4.02 9.16 -4.22
C ASN A 443 4.79 10.29 -3.52
N TRP A 444 5.98 10.62 -4.03
CA TRP A 444 6.85 11.65 -3.44
C TRP A 444 6.52 13.11 -3.83
N HIS A 445 5.43 13.34 -4.58
CA HIS A 445 5.10 14.70 -5.03
C HIS A 445 4.52 15.52 -3.88
N GLY A 446 4.91 16.80 -3.76
CA GLY A 446 4.40 17.69 -2.70
C GLY A 446 2.86 17.82 -2.67
N ARG A 447 2.18 17.70 -3.83
CA ARG A 447 0.70 17.67 -3.90
C ARG A 447 0.07 16.53 -3.10
N GLN A 448 0.81 15.47 -2.78
CA GLN A 448 0.28 14.35 -1.98
C GLN A 448 0.05 14.74 -0.52
N GLU A 449 0.60 15.85 -0.03
CA GLU A 449 0.37 16.36 1.34
C GLU A 449 -1.11 16.61 1.62
N ALA A 450 -1.88 17.01 0.60
CA ALA A 450 -3.31 17.23 0.75
C ALA A 450 -4.17 15.95 0.69
N ARG A 451 -3.59 14.80 0.29
CA ARG A 451 -4.34 13.60 -0.06
C ARG A 451 -4.21 12.52 1.00
N GLY A 452 -5.31 11.84 1.30
CA GLY A 452 -5.26 10.67 2.17
C GLY A 452 -4.57 9.46 1.53
N GLY A 453 -4.13 8.54 2.35
CA GLY A 453 -3.54 7.27 1.92
C GLY A 453 -2.77 6.62 3.05
N GLY A 454 -2.31 5.39 2.85
CA GLY A 454 -1.49 4.71 3.84
C GLY A 454 -0.25 4.06 3.27
N SER A 455 0.51 3.44 4.16
CA SER A 455 1.68 2.63 3.85
C SER A 455 1.77 1.46 4.81
N PHE A 456 2.21 0.32 4.28
CA PHE A 456 2.70 -0.80 5.05
C PHE A 456 4.23 -0.78 5.04
N CYS A 457 4.87 -0.94 6.19
CA CYS A 457 6.32 -0.96 6.35
C CYS A 457 6.77 -2.23 7.06
N SER A 458 7.81 -2.90 6.59
CA SER A 458 8.31 -4.14 7.19
C SER A 458 9.82 -4.12 7.36
N ASP A 459 10.26 -4.45 8.56
CA ASP A 459 11.67 -4.69 8.91
C ASP A 459 12.06 -6.15 8.61
N GLU A 460 11.08 -7.07 8.56
CA GLU A 460 11.26 -8.48 8.17
C GLU A 460 11.59 -8.63 6.67
N MET A 461 11.14 -7.67 5.86
CA MET A 461 11.43 -7.60 4.43
C MET A 461 12.69 -6.79 4.10
N LYS A 462 13.60 -6.58 5.08
CA LYS A 462 14.81 -5.74 4.91
C LYS A 462 15.72 -6.11 3.73
N TYR A 463 15.72 -7.37 3.30
CA TYR A 463 16.50 -7.80 2.14
C TYR A 463 15.99 -7.16 0.84
N LEU A 464 14.69 -6.82 0.74
CA LEU A 464 14.17 -6.02 -0.36
C LEU A 464 14.74 -4.60 -0.33
N SER A 465 14.85 -3.99 0.86
CA SER A 465 15.51 -2.68 1.01
C SER A 465 16.95 -2.73 0.47
N GLU A 466 17.72 -3.76 0.85
CA GLU A 466 19.06 -3.96 0.29
C GLU A 466 19.05 -4.15 -1.23
N TYR A 467 18.10 -4.92 -1.76
CA TYR A 467 17.97 -5.19 -3.18
C TYR A 467 17.71 -3.93 -4.00
N PHE A 468 16.75 -3.10 -3.56
CA PHE A 468 16.41 -1.84 -4.23
C PHE A 468 17.55 -0.85 -4.15
N TYR A 469 18.15 -0.68 -2.97
CA TYR A 469 19.27 0.23 -2.80
C TYR A 469 20.44 -0.08 -3.74
N ARG A 470 20.81 -1.37 -3.88
CA ARG A 470 21.92 -1.79 -4.75
C ARG A 470 21.64 -1.57 -6.24
N ARG A 471 20.38 -1.43 -6.64
CA ARG A 471 19.97 -1.21 -8.04
C ARG A 471 19.67 0.23 -8.37
N VAL A 472 19.67 1.13 -7.39
CA VAL A 472 19.52 2.55 -7.68
C VAL A 472 20.86 3.16 -8.07
N GLY A 473 20.96 3.52 -9.35
CA GLY A 473 21.98 4.41 -9.88
C GLY A 473 21.54 5.87 -9.83
N ILE A 474 22.52 6.77 -9.86
CA ILE A 474 22.30 8.22 -10.02
C ILE A 474 22.81 8.61 -11.41
N ILE A 475 21.95 9.22 -12.20
CA ILE A 475 22.31 9.85 -13.47
C ILE A 475 22.34 11.36 -13.26
N ARG A 476 23.38 12.01 -13.76
CA ARG A 476 23.39 13.46 -13.97
C ARG A 476 22.87 13.76 -15.37
N HIS A 477 21.84 14.60 -15.49
CA HIS A 477 21.53 15.21 -16.79
C HIS A 477 22.37 16.47 -16.93
N PRO A 478 23.08 16.66 -18.04
CA PRO A 478 23.69 17.96 -18.32
C PRO A 478 22.58 18.99 -18.60
N GLU A 479 22.88 20.25 -18.32
CA GLU A 479 22.03 21.36 -18.78
C GLU A 479 22.01 21.31 -20.32
N ASP A 480 20.82 21.41 -20.91
CA ASP A 480 20.57 21.46 -22.36
C ASP A 480 20.78 20.16 -23.18
N GLY A 481 19.86 19.20 -23.04
CA GLY A 481 19.48 18.27 -24.12
C GLY A 481 20.53 17.27 -24.63
N GLN A 482 21.73 17.24 -24.06
CA GLN A 482 22.76 16.27 -24.41
C GLN A 482 22.61 15.02 -23.54
N TYR A 483 22.26 13.88 -24.13
CA TYR A 483 22.34 12.61 -23.41
C TYR A 483 23.83 12.25 -23.21
N LEU A 484 24.30 12.27 -21.96
CA LEU A 484 25.62 11.72 -21.62
C LEU A 484 25.66 10.23 -21.99
N ARG A 485 26.61 9.86 -22.85
CA ARG A 485 26.98 8.46 -23.13
C ARG A 485 27.43 7.78 -21.84
N LYS A 486 26.56 6.96 -21.26
CA LYS A 486 26.86 5.75 -20.47
C LYS A 486 28.09 5.83 -19.54
N ALA A 487 28.19 6.86 -18.70
CA ALA A 487 28.99 6.78 -17.48
C ALA A 487 28.05 6.31 -16.36
N SER A 488 27.97 4.98 -16.16
CA SER A 488 27.37 4.44 -14.94
C SER A 488 28.33 4.78 -13.80
N LEU A 489 28.02 5.83 -13.04
CA LEU A 489 28.54 5.98 -11.70
C LEU A 489 27.94 4.85 -10.86
N ARG A 490 28.54 3.66 -10.96
CA ARG A 490 28.32 2.59 -9.99
C ARG A 490 28.80 3.10 -8.65
N LEU A 491 27.89 3.63 -7.84
CA LEU A 491 28.09 3.89 -6.41
C LEU A 491 28.22 2.58 -5.60
N ASN A 492 28.76 1.53 -6.20
CA ASN A 492 29.00 0.24 -5.56
C ASN A 492 30.13 0.29 -4.52
N SER A 493 30.72 1.46 -4.25
CA SER A 493 31.81 1.62 -3.28
C SER A 493 31.61 2.74 -2.24
N ILE A 494 30.44 3.41 -2.17
CA ILE A 494 30.20 4.48 -1.17
C ILE A 494 28.98 4.15 -0.30
N ALA A 495 28.98 2.95 0.26
CA ALA A 495 28.18 2.63 1.44
C ALA A 495 28.66 3.52 2.61
N GLY A 496 27.94 4.58 2.93
CA GLY A 496 28.09 5.25 4.23
C GLY A 496 28.88 6.56 4.30
N GLN A 497 29.39 7.17 3.23
CA GLN A 497 29.92 8.55 3.29
C GLN A 497 28.82 9.59 3.03
N LYS A 498 28.89 10.76 3.69
CA LYS A 498 28.08 11.93 3.28
C LYS A 498 28.44 12.16 1.82
N LEU A 499 27.48 12.14 0.90
CA LEU A 499 27.71 12.65 -0.45
C LEU A 499 27.93 14.16 -0.30
N ASN A 500 29.17 14.56 -0.01
CA ASN A 500 29.58 15.93 -0.17
C ASN A 500 29.79 16.12 -1.67
N LEU A 501 28.79 16.72 -2.33
CA LEU A 501 28.82 16.95 -3.77
C LEU A 501 30.10 17.72 -4.16
N ASN A 502 30.60 18.57 -3.27
CA ASN A 502 31.85 19.30 -3.48
C ASN A 502 33.07 18.37 -3.49
N GLU A 503 33.13 17.34 -2.63
CA GLU A 503 34.23 16.33 -2.66
C GLU A 503 34.19 15.49 -3.93
N LEU A 504 33.00 15.19 -4.47
CA LEU A 504 32.87 14.44 -5.71
C LEU A 504 33.29 15.26 -6.94
N ILE A 505 32.98 16.56 -6.93
CA ILE A 505 33.43 17.53 -7.93
C ILE A 505 34.96 17.70 -7.84
N GLU A 506 35.53 17.76 -6.64
CA GLU A 506 37.00 17.82 -6.43
C GLU A 506 37.72 16.52 -6.81
N LYS A 507 37.10 15.37 -6.59
CA LYS A 507 37.72 14.05 -6.83
C LYS A 507 37.67 13.62 -8.29
N TYR A 508 36.67 14.08 -9.04
CA TYR A 508 36.48 13.75 -10.45
C TYR A 508 36.28 15.01 -11.32
N PRO A 509 37.20 15.99 -11.27
CA PRO A 509 37.02 17.28 -11.93
C PRO A 509 36.96 17.13 -13.46
N ASN A 510 37.70 16.17 -14.02
CA ASN A 510 37.82 15.96 -15.46
C ASN A 510 36.76 14.99 -16.04
N ASP A 511 36.06 14.24 -15.20
CA ASP A 511 34.94 13.38 -15.61
C ASP A 511 33.58 14.09 -15.46
N LEU A 512 33.60 15.33 -14.94
CA LEU A 512 32.41 16.14 -14.61
C LEU A 512 32.38 17.51 -15.30
N MET A 513 33.40 17.86 -16.11
CA MET A 513 33.46 19.09 -16.92
C MET A 513 33.09 18.81 -18.38
N PHE A 514 31.94 19.35 -18.79
CA PHE A 514 31.37 19.52 -20.15
C PHE A 514 31.15 18.26 -21.00
#